data_AF-A0A7N9CHQ1-F1
#
_entry.id   AF-A0A7N9CHQ1-F1
#
_cell.length_a   1.000
_cell.length_b   1.000
_cell.length_c   1.000
_cell.angle_alpha   90.00
_cell.angle_beta   90.00
_cell.angle_gamma   90.00
#
_symmetry.space_group_name_H-M   'P 1'
#
loop_
_entity.id
_entity.type
_entity.pdbx_description
1 polymer ?
#
loop_
_entity_poly.entity_id
_entity_poly.type
_entity_poly.pdbx_seq_one_letter_code
_entity_poly.pdbx_strand_id
1 'polypeptide(L)'
;MREKGFSPSNLSELKDELRIQRKETKNLEKKVEELKARVINAEKVINEMKEMKTMTREIRDKCTSFSNRLDQLEERVSAIEDQMNEMKREEKPKEKRRKRNEQSLQEVWDYRVPESEGENGTKLENTLQDIIQESFPNLVGQANIQIQEIQRTPQRYSWRRATPRHIIARFTKVEMKEKNLKGSQRERSGYPQREAHQTNSRSLGRNSTSQKRVGANIQHS
;
A
#
# COMPACT_ATOMS: atom_id res chain seq x y z
N MET A 1 -86.09 73.72 20.60
CA MET A 1 -85.32 72.66 19.90
C MET A 1 -85.81 72.63 18.47
N ARG A 2 -85.04 73.12 17.49
CA ARG A 2 -85.48 73.21 16.09
C ARG A 2 -84.79 72.07 15.33
N GLU A 3 -85.55 71.04 14.95
CA GLU A 3 -85.05 69.97 14.08
C GLU A 3 -84.59 70.59 12.75
N LYS A 4 -83.28 70.56 12.49
CA LYS A 4 -82.75 70.92 11.18
C LYS A 4 -83.12 69.79 10.22
N GLY A 5 -84.18 70.02 9.46
CA GLY A 5 -84.65 69.11 8.42
C GLY A 5 -83.58 68.86 7.35
N PHE A 6 -83.47 67.60 6.96
CA PHE A 6 -82.66 67.12 5.85
C PHE A 6 -83.11 67.80 4.55
N SER A 7 -82.22 68.52 3.86
CA SER A 7 -82.50 69.09 2.53
C SER A 7 -82.16 68.09 1.41
N PRO A 8 -82.89 68.10 0.27
CA PRO A 8 -82.64 67.19 -0.86
C PRO A 8 -81.21 67.24 -1.42
N SER A 9 -80.55 68.39 -1.36
CA SER A 9 -79.17 68.60 -1.83
C SER A 9 -78.13 67.83 -1.00
N ASN A 10 -78.35 67.68 0.30
CA ASN A 10 -77.45 66.93 1.18
C ASN A 10 -77.53 65.41 0.91
N LEU A 11 -78.66 64.92 0.39
CA LEU A 11 -78.85 63.50 0.07
C LEU A 11 -78.11 63.10 -1.23
N SER A 12 -78.04 63.99 -2.22
CA SER A 12 -77.31 63.71 -3.47
C SER A 12 -75.80 63.64 -3.26
N GLU A 13 -75.23 64.56 -2.48
CA GLU A 13 -73.80 64.59 -2.17
C GLU A 13 -73.37 63.31 -1.43
N LEU A 14 -74.14 62.90 -0.42
CA LEU A 14 -73.91 61.66 0.33
C LEU A 14 -73.93 60.41 -0.57
N LYS A 15 -74.81 60.39 -1.59
CA LYS A 15 -74.92 59.27 -2.53
C LYS A 15 -73.70 59.18 -3.46
N ASP A 16 -73.15 60.31 -3.88
CA ASP A 16 -71.94 60.35 -4.70
C ASP A 16 -70.69 59.97 -3.90
N GLU A 17 -70.58 60.43 -2.65
CA GLU A 17 -69.52 59.99 -1.73
C GLU A 17 -69.56 58.47 -1.50
N LEU A 18 -70.74 57.91 -1.25
CA LEU A 18 -70.91 56.46 -1.08
C LEU A 18 -70.50 55.69 -2.35
N ARG A 19 -70.79 56.25 -3.53
CA ARG A 19 -70.37 55.66 -4.81
C ARG A 19 -68.85 55.68 -4.98
N ILE A 20 -68.17 56.76 -4.55
CA ILE A 20 -66.70 56.87 -4.57
C ILE A 20 -66.10 55.85 -3.59
N GLN A 21 -66.57 55.83 -2.35
CA GLN A 21 -66.13 54.86 -1.33
C GLN A 21 -66.27 53.43 -1.83
N ARG A 22 -67.39 53.07 -2.46
CA ARG A 22 -67.58 51.72 -3.03
C ARG A 22 -66.55 51.37 -4.09
N LYS A 23 -66.11 52.32 -4.92
CA LYS A 23 -65.04 52.09 -5.92
C LYS A 23 -63.69 51.89 -5.23
N GLU A 24 -63.40 52.69 -4.21
CA GLU A 24 -62.17 52.58 -3.42
C GLU A 24 -62.10 51.25 -2.67
N THR A 25 -63.17 50.82 -2.01
CA THR A 25 -63.24 49.52 -1.33
C THR A 25 -62.96 48.37 -2.30
N LYS A 26 -63.54 48.39 -3.51
CA LYS A 26 -63.28 47.37 -4.53
C LYS A 26 -61.84 47.37 -5.03
N ASN A 27 -61.20 48.55 -5.11
CA ASN A 27 -59.79 48.66 -5.47
C ASN A 27 -58.88 48.11 -4.37
N LEU A 28 -59.21 48.41 -3.11
CA LEU A 28 -58.50 47.87 -1.95
C LEU A 28 -58.64 46.35 -1.86
N GLU A 29 -59.82 45.80 -2.10
CA GLU A 29 -60.07 44.36 -2.13
C GLU A 29 -59.15 43.65 -3.15
N LYS A 30 -59.02 44.20 -4.37
CA LYS A 30 -58.07 43.66 -5.37
C LYS A 30 -56.62 43.70 -4.89
N LYS A 31 -56.19 44.80 -4.27
CA LYS A 31 -54.84 44.91 -3.69
C LYS A 31 -54.62 43.91 -2.57
N VAL A 32 -55.64 43.64 -1.75
CA VAL A 32 -55.56 42.63 -0.68
C VAL A 32 -55.39 41.23 -1.27
N GLU A 33 -56.15 40.86 -2.31
CA GLU A 33 -55.99 39.55 -2.96
C GLU A 33 -54.61 39.39 -3.61
N GLU A 34 -54.10 40.45 -4.24
CA GLU A 34 -52.73 40.46 -4.78
C GLU A 34 -51.68 40.30 -3.67
N LEU A 35 -51.84 41.01 -2.55
CA LEU A 35 -50.94 40.89 -1.40
C LEU A 35 -51.00 39.48 -0.78
N LYS A 36 -52.17 38.85 -0.68
CA LYS A 36 -52.30 37.46 -0.22
C LYS A 36 -51.52 36.50 -1.10
N ALA A 37 -51.64 36.63 -2.42
CA ALA A 37 -50.90 35.80 -3.36
C ALA A 37 -49.36 35.99 -3.20
N ARG A 38 -48.91 37.23 -3.01
CA ARG A 38 -47.50 37.53 -2.74
C ARG A 38 -47.00 36.92 -1.42
N VAL A 39 -47.81 36.96 -0.36
CA VAL A 39 -47.48 36.35 0.94
C VAL A 39 -47.33 34.83 0.80
N ILE A 40 -48.28 34.15 0.15
CA ILE A 40 -48.20 32.70 -0.09
C ILE A 40 -46.93 32.34 -0.87
N ASN A 41 -46.57 33.13 -1.88
CA ASN A 41 -45.35 32.91 -2.63
C ASN A 41 -44.08 33.11 -1.76
N ALA A 42 -44.07 34.15 -0.92
CA ALA A 42 -42.97 34.41 0.00
C ALA A 42 -42.80 33.29 1.04
N GLU A 43 -43.90 32.75 1.57
CA GLU A 43 -43.87 31.60 2.50
C GLU A 43 -43.23 30.36 1.88
N LYS A 44 -43.53 30.07 0.60
CA LYS A 44 -42.89 28.97 -0.14
C LYS A 44 -41.37 29.15 -0.23
N VAL A 45 -40.93 30.33 -0.68
CA VAL A 45 -39.49 30.65 -0.79
C VAL A 45 -38.80 30.58 0.57
N ILE A 46 -39.45 31.01 1.66
CA ILE A 46 -38.91 30.91 3.02
C ILE A 46 -38.68 29.44 3.43
N ASN A 47 -39.58 28.53 3.06
CA ASN A 47 -39.41 27.11 3.37
C ASN A 47 -38.25 26.49 2.57
N GLU A 48 -38.14 26.78 1.28
CA GLU A 48 -36.99 26.36 0.46
C GLU A 48 -35.66 26.89 1.04
N MET A 49 -35.64 28.15 1.49
CA MET A 49 -34.46 28.72 2.17
C MET A 49 -34.09 28.00 3.46
N LYS A 50 -35.06 27.47 4.22
CA LYS A 50 -34.77 26.68 5.43
C LYS A 50 -34.10 25.36 5.09
N GLU A 51 -34.55 24.66 4.04
CA GLU A 51 -33.94 23.41 3.57
C GLU A 51 -32.53 23.66 3.02
N MET A 52 -32.32 24.74 2.26
CA MET A 52 -30.98 25.12 1.81
C MET A 52 -30.02 25.40 2.98
N LYS A 53 -30.52 26.00 4.07
CA LYS A 53 -29.73 26.25 5.28
C LYS A 53 -29.30 24.94 5.96
N THR A 54 -30.16 23.90 5.98
CA THR A 54 -29.78 22.60 6.57
C THR A 54 -28.74 21.90 5.70
N MET A 55 -28.93 21.85 4.38
CA MET A 55 -27.95 21.25 3.46
C MET A 55 -26.59 21.95 3.53
N THR A 56 -26.57 23.28 3.64
CA THR A 56 -25.33 24.06 3.79
C THR A 56 -24.57 23.68 5.05
N ARG A 57 -25.28 23.36 6.14
CA ARG A 57 -24.66 22.91 7.39
C ARG A 57 -24.05 21.52 7.24
N GLU A 58 -24.75 20.59 6.60
CA GLU A 58 -24.21 19.25 6.33
C GLU A 58 -22.95 19.30 5.45
N ILE A 59 -22.94 20.16 4.43
CA ILE A 59 -21.77 20.37 3.58
C ILE A 59 -20.60 20.87 4.42
N ARG A 60 -20.83 21.86 5.30
CA ARG A 60 -19.80 22.39 6.18
C ARG A 60 -19.20 21.29 7.07
N ASP A 61 -20.04 20.48 7.71
CA ASP A 61 -19.59 19.42 8.61
C ASP A 61 -18.77 18.36 7.86
N LYS A 62 -19.19 18.01 6.63
CA LYS A 62 -18.42 17.12 5.74
C LYS A 62 -17.09 17.74 5.34
N CYS A 63 -17.05 19.02 4.98
CA CYS A 63 -15.81 19.73 4.65
C CYS A 63 -14.84 19.73 5.84
N THR A 64 -15.31 20.01 7.06
CA THR A 64 -14.48 19.95 8.27
C THR A 64 -13.94 18.54 8.52
N SER A 65 -14.79 17.51 8.35
CA SER A 65 -14.36 16.12 8.45
C SER A 65 -13.30 15.75 7.41
N PHE A 66 -13.42 16.28 6.18
CA PHE A 66 -12.42 16.06 5.13
C PHE A 66 -11.10 16.76 5.43
N SER A 67 -11.13 18.00 5.92
CA SER A 67 -9.93 18.73 6.35
C SER A 67 -9.14 17.95 7.40
N ASN A 68 -9.80 17.49 8.47
CA ASN A 68 -9.13 16.70 9.51
C ASN A 68 -8.50 15.41 8.98
N ARG A 69 -9.13 14.78 7.97
CA ARG A 69 -8.60 13.56 7.34
C ARG A 69 -7.42 13.87 6.41
N LEU A 70 -7.38 15.05 5.79
CA LEU A 70 -6.23 15.52 5.02
C LEU A 70 -5.04 15.78 5.93
N ASP A 71 -5.25 16.44 7.08
CA ASP A 71 -4.19 16.68 8.06
C ASP A 71 -3.56 15.36 8.54
N GLN A 72 -4.39 14.35 8.84
CA GLN A 72 -3.91 13.01 9.19
C GLN A 72 -3.15 12.32 8.06
N LEU A 73 -3.56 12.53 6.80
CA LEU A 73 -2.85 11.96 5.66
C LEU A 73 -1.50 12.64 5.44
N GLU A 74 -1.43 13.95 5.64
CA GLU A 74 -0.19 14.73 5.56
C GLU A 74 0.84 14.23 6.58
N GLU A 75 0.44 14.07 7.84
CA GLU A 75 1.31 13.49 8.89
C GLU A 75 1.81 12.09 8.52
N ARG A 76 0.94 11.24 7.95
CA ARG A 76 1.31 9.89 7.51
C ARG A 76 2.28 9.91 6.33
N VAL A 77 2.12 10.86 5.40
CA VAL A 77 3.05 11.03 4.27
C VAL A 77 4.42 11.45 4.79
N SER A 78 4.48 12.44 5.70
CA SER A 78 5.75 12.83 6.34
C SER A 78 6.43 11.66 7.05
N ALA A 79 5.69 10.84 7.80
CA ALA A 79 6.24 9.66 8.46
C ALA A 79 6.79 8.62 7.46
N ILE A 80 6.13 8.42 6.31
CA ILE A 80 6.61 7.52 5.26
C ILE A 80 7.87 8.08 4.58
N GLU A 81 7.93 9.40 4.35
CA GLU A 81 9.11 10.05 3.80
C GLU A 81 10.34 9.87 4.69
N ASP A 82 10.18 10.07 6.01
CA ASP A 82 11.23 9.84 7.00
C ASP A 82 11.70 8.37 6.99
N GLN A 83 10.77 7.41 6.99
CA GLN A 83 11.09 5.98 6.90
C GLN A 83 11.83 5.64 5.60
N MET A 84 11.43 6.21 4.48
CA MET A 84 12.09 6.00 3.19
C MET A 84 13.52 6.54 3.18
N ASN A 85 13.72 7.70 3.80
CA ASN A 85 15.04 8.30 3.94
C ASN A 85 15.97 7.43 4.80
N GLU A 86 15.45 6.85 5.89
CA GLU A 86 16.22 5.94 6.73
C GLU A 86 16.56 4.63 5.99
N MET A 87 15.59 4.01 5.30
CA MET A 87 15.86 2.82 4.47
C MET A 87 16.95 3.06 3.41
N LYS A 88 16.93 4.23 2.74
CA LYS A 88 17.97 4.61 1.78
C LYS A 88 19.35 4.75 2.44
N ARG A 89 19.41 5.24 3.68
CA ARG A 89 20.68 5.34 4.44
C ARG A 89 21.20 3.95 4.81
N GLU A 90 20.33 3.04 5.22
CA GLU A 90 20.69 1.65 5.52
C GLU A 90 21.05 0.81 4.29
N GLU A 91 20.49 1.12 3.12
CA GLU A 91 20.72 0.35 1.90
C GLU A 91 22.16 0.52 1.40
N LYS A 92 22.74 1.72 1.51
CA LYS A 92 24.13 2.00 1.09
C LYS A 92 25.16 1.05 1.70
N PRO A 93 25.22 0.82 3.03
CA PRO A 93 26.16 -0.14 3.61
C PRO A 93 25.80 -1.60 3.27
N LYS A 94 24.52 -1.96 3.17
CA LYS A 94 24.09 -3.31 2.74
C LYS A 94 24.58 -3.61 1.32
N GLU A 95 24.50 -2.62 0.44
CA GLU A 95 24.98 -2.73 -0.94
C GLU A 95 26.50 -2.87 -1.03
N LYS A 96 27.25 -2.08 -0.23
CA LYS A 96 28.71 -2.25 -0.13
C LYS A 96 29.10 -3.65 0.36
N ARG A 97 28.35 -4.20 1.31
CA ARG A 97 28.57 -5.58 1.79
C ARG A 97 28.26 -6.61 0.70
N ARG A 98 27.16 -6.46 -0.04
CA ARG A 98 26.83 -7.34 -1.18
C ARG A 98 27.94 -7.34 -2.24
N LYS A 99 28.41 -6.17 -2.66
CA LYS A 99 29.51 -6.05 -3.65
C LYS A 99 30.81 -6.71 -3.17
N ARG A 100 31.20 -6.52 -1.90
CA ARG A 100 32.37 -7.19 -1.33
C ARG A 100 32.20 -8.71 -1.31
N ASN A 101 31.02 -9.18 -0.89
CA ASN A 101 30.73 -10.60 -0.84
C ASN A 101 30.74 -11.23 -2.23
N GLU A 102 30.20 -10.55 -3.23
CA GLU A 102 30.21 -10.98 -4.63
C GLU A 102 31.65 -11.08 -5.18
N GLN A 103 32.49 -10.07 -4.92
CA GLN A 103 33.93 -10.14 -5.23
C GLN A 103 34.59 -11.35 -4.54
N SER A 104 34.34 -11.54 -3.24
CA SER A 104 34.92 -12.68 -2.51
C SER A 104 34.44 -14.04 -3.01
N LEU A 105 33.20 -14.13 -3.51
CA LEU A 105 32.66 -15.37 -4.10
C LEU A 105 33.22 -15.62 -5.51
N GLN A 106 33.53 -14.58 -6.27
CA GLN A 106 34.20 -14.73 -7.56
C GLN A 106 35.63 -15.31 -7.39
N GLU A 107 36.28 -15.01 -6.27
CA GLU A 107 37.62 -15.49 -5.92
C GLU A 107 37.63 -16.92 -5.38
N VAL A 108 36.51 -17.44 -4.83
CA VAL A 108 36.46 -18.74 -4.13
C VAL A 108 35.41 -19.66 -4.76
N TRP A 109 35.86 -20.80 -5.28
CA TRP A 109 34.98 -21.80 -5.88
C TRP A 109 35.02 -23.12 -5.10
N ASP A 110 33.85 -23.75 -4.94
CA ASP A 110 33.67 -25.05 -4.26
C ASP A 110 33.26 -26.13 -5.27
N TYR A 111 34.16 -27.10 -5.47
CA TYR A 111 33.97 -28.23 -6.39
C TYR A 111 33.96 -29.57 -5.64
N ARG A 112 33.10 -30.50 -6.06
CA ARG A 112 33.07 -31.89 -5.57
C ARG A 112 33.60 -32.83 -6.64
N VAL A 113 34.80 -33.37 -6.41
CA VAL A 113 35.53 -34.25 -7.33
C VAL A 113 35.91 -35.54 -6.58
N PRO A 114 35.94 -36.72 -7.25
CA PRO A 114 36.43 -37.97 -6.64
C PRO A 114 37.82 -37.80 -6.00
N GLU A 115 38.10 -38.52 -4.90
CA GLU A 115 39.43 -38.49 -4.27
C GLU A 115 40.38 -39.45 -4.98
N SER A 116 41.61 -39.00 -5.24
CA SER A 116 42.66 -39.79 -5.88
C SER A 116 43.78 -40.11 -4.88
N GLU A 117 44.38 -41.29 -5.00
CA GLU A 117 45.46 -41.74 -4.13
C GLU A 117 46.76 -40.99 -4.46
N GLY A 118 47.41 -40.40 -3.44
CA GLY A 118 48.56 -39.53 -3.63
C GLY A 118 48.23 -38.19 -4.33
N GLU A 119 47.01 -37.68 -4.16
CA GLU A 119 46.58 -36.36 -4.61
C GLU A 119 47.39 -35.25 -3.91
N ASN A 120 48.01 -34.37 -4.69
CA ASN A 120 48.75 -33.19 -4.24
C ASN A 120 48.19 -31.93 -4.92
N GLY A 121 48.69 -30.75 -4.53
CA GLY A 121 48.22 -29.46 -5.08
C GLY A 121 48.24 -29.43 -6.62
N THR A 122 49.33 -29.88 -7.25
CA THR A 122 49.46 -29.87 -8.72
C THR A 122 48.47 -30.79 -9.42
N LYS A 123 48.18 -31.98 -8.85
CA LYS A 123 47.14 -32.87 -9.39
C LYS A 123 45.76 -32.23 -9.28
N LEU A 124 45.46 -31.56 -8.16
CA LEU A 124 44.20 -30.83 -7.97
C LEU A 124 44.03 -29.69 -8.97
N GLU A 125 45.11 -28.95 -9.26
CA GLU A 125 45.11 -27.89 -10.27
C GLU A 125 44.79 -28.44 -11.66
N ASN A 126 45.45 -29.52 -12.07
CA ASN A 126 45.20 -30.17 -13.36
C ASN A 126 43.76 -30.66 -13.47
N THR A 127 43.25 -31.35 -12.44
CA THR A 127 41.85 -31.82 -12.43
C THR A 127 40.85 -30.66 -12.48
N LEU A 128 41.15 -29.54 -11.82
CA LEU A 128 40.30 -28.36 -11.90
C LEU A 128 40.33 -27.73 -13.29
N GLN A 129 41.50 -27.68 -13.95
CA GLN A 129 41.62 -27.21 -15.34
C GLN A 129 40.84 -28.11 -16.31
N ASP A 130 40.93 -29.43 -16.16
CA ASP A 130 40.19 -30.40 -16.96
C ASP A 130 38.67 -30.19 -16.82
N ILE A 131 38.18 -30.01 -15.59
CA ILE A 131 36.75 -29.74 -15.31
C ILE A 131 36.30 -28.41 -15.93
N ILE A 132 37.13 -27.37 -15.83
CA ILE A 132 36.83 -26.06 -16.44
C ILE A 132 36.79 -26.19 -17.96
N GLN A 133 37.69 -26.96 -18.56
CA GLN A 133 37.73 -27.20 -20.00
C GLN A 133 36.52 -28.00 -20.48
N GLU A 134 36.12 -29.03 -19.74
CA GLU A 134 34.95 -29.85 -20.03
C GLU A 134 33.64 -29.06 -19.88
N SER A 135 33.51 -28.30 -18.78
CA SER A 135 32.28 -27.57 -18.45
C SER A 135 32.15 -26.24 -19.19
N PHE A 136 33.28 -25.59 -19.48
CA PHE A 136 33.34 -24.24 -20.01
C PHE A 136 34.47 -24.07 -21.06
N PRO A 137 34.36 -24.75 -22.23
CA PRO A 137 35.40 -24.69 -23.28
C PRO A 137 35.68 -23.26 -23.76
N ASN A 138 34.70 -22.36 -23.66
CA ASN A 138 34.83 -20.95 -24.02
C ASN A 138 35.75 -20.15 -23.07
N LEU A 139 36.05 -20.66 -21.87
CA LEU A 139 36.94 -20.00 -20.90
C LEU A 139 38.41 -20.33 -21.14
N VAL A 140 38.71 -21.50 -21.72
CA VAL A 140 40.06 -22.03 -21.92
C VAL A 140 40.92 -21.13 -22.81
N GLY A 141 40.30 -20.38 -23.74
CA GLY A 141 41.00 -19.44 -24.63
C GLY A 141 40.93 -17.96 -24.23
N GLN A 142 40.12 -17.59 -23.24
CA GLN A 142 39.86 -16.19 -22.87
C GLN A 142 40.29 -15.81 -21.46
N ALA A 143 40.49 -16.79 -20.57
CA ALA A 143 40.78 -16.53 -19.17
C ALA A 143 42.19 -17.02 -18.81
N ASN A 144 43.07 -16.10 -18.42
CA ASN A 144 44.29 -16.42 -17.68
C ASN A 144 43.90 -16.83 -16.25
N ILE A 145 43.34 -18.03 -16.09
CA ILE A 145 42.91 -18.55 -14.80
C ILE A 145 44.15 -18.93 -14.00
N GLN A 146 44.65 -18.00 -13.19
CA GLN A 146 45.73 -18.26 -12.25
C GLN A 146 45.14 -18.69 -10.90
N ILE A 147 45.38 -19.95 -10.55
CA ILE A 147 45.04 -20.51 -9.24
C ILE A 147 46.09 -20.01 -8.25
N GLN A 148 45.63 -19.38 -7.16
CA GLN A 148 46.50 -18.92 -6.07
C GLN A 148 46.71 -20.03 -5.04
N GLU A 149 45.64 -20.73 -4.71
CA GLU A 149 45.61 -21.77 -3.69
C GLU A 149 44.50 -22.76 -4.04
N ILE A 150 44.78 -24.06 -3.94
CA ILE A 150 43.77 -25.10 -4.08
C ILE A 150 43.97 -26.16 -3.01
N GLN A 151 42.89 -26.51 -2.32
CA GLN A 151 42.97 -27.49 -1.23
C GLN A 151 41.67 -28.23 -0.98
N ARG A 152 41.78 -29.42 -0.40
CA ARG A 152 40.64 -30.21 0.07
C ARG A 152 40.21 -29.73 1.46
N THR A 153 38.92 -29.52 1.67
CA THR A 153 38.36 -29.13 2.96
C THR A 153 37.40 -30.21 3.48
N PRO A 154 37.60 -30.74 4.71
CA PRO A 154 38.72 -30.48 5.63
C PRO A 154 40.07 -31.08 5.15
N GLN A 155 41.19 -30.51 5.59
CA GLN A 155 42.53 -30.95 5.17
C GLN A 155 42.79 -32.43 5.44
N ARG A 156 42.27 -32.96 6.55
CA ARG A 156 42.42 -34.37 6.92
C ARG A 156 41.23 -35.20 6.44
N TYR A 157 41.54 -36.33 5.81
CA TYR A 157 40.56 -37.35 5.48
C TYR A 157 40.12 -38.09 6.74
N SER A 158 38.81 -38.25 6.92
CA SER A 158 38.24 -39.05 8.00
C SER A 158 37.71 -40.35 7.42
N TRP A 159 38.18 -41.49 7.94
CA TRP A 159 37.76 -42.83 7.51
C TRP A 159 36.25 -43.08 7.65
N ARG A 160 35.55 -42.28 8.48
CA ARG A 160 34.10 -42.34 8.66
C ARG A 160 33.31 -41.61 7.56
N ARG A 161 33.98 -40.93 6.62
CA ARG A 161 33.34 -40.11 5.60
C ARG A 161 33.08 -40.94 4.33
N ALA A 162 31.80 -41.07 3.96
CA ALA A 162 31.39 -41.76 2.74
C ALA A 162 31.42 -40.89 1.47
N THR A 163 31.58 -39.56 1.61
CA THR A 163 31.56 -38.60 0.50
C THR A 163 32.94 -38.00 0.24
N PRO A 164 33.33 -37.73 -1.01
CA PRO A 164 34.58 -37.03 -1.32
C PRO A 164 34.65 -35.65 -0.63
N ARG A 165 35.85 -35.23 -0.23
CA ARG A 165 36.10 -33.88 0.31
C ARG A 165 35.87 -32.81 -0.75
N HIS A 166 35.43 -31.65 -0.29
CA HIS A 166 35.26 -30.48 -1.14
C HIS A 166 36.62 -29.91 -1.52
N ILE A 167 36.75 -29.42 -2.74
CA ILE A 167 37.91 -28.65 -3.19
C ILE A 167 37.53 -27.17 -3.11
N ILE A 168 38.28 -26.41 -2.33
CA ILE A 168 38.20 -24.95 -2.32
C ILE A 168 39.38 -24.44 -3.15
N ALA A 169 39.06 -23.74 -4.24
CA ALA A 169 40.05 -23.08 -5.08
C ALA A 169 39.92 -21.56 -4.93
N ARG A 170 41.04 -20.90 -4.64
CA ARG A 170 41.21 -19.45 -4.67
C ARG A 170 41.95 -19.04 -5.93
N PHE A 171 41.46 -18.01 -6.60
CA PHE A 171 42.08 -17.48 -7.81
C PHE A 171 42.65 -16.08 -7.56
N THR A 172 43.84 -15.76 -8.10
CA THR A 172 44.49 -14.45 -7.87
C THR A 172 43.77 -13.29 -8.57
N LYS A 173 43.22 -13.54 -9.76
CA LYS A 173 42.39 -12.58 -10.50
C LYS A 173 41.58 -13.31 -11.57
N VAL A 174 40.30 -13.48 -11.32
CA VAL A 174 39.36 -13.97 -12.35
C VAL A 174 38.88 -12.76 -13.13
N GLU A 175 39.59 -12.39 -14.20
CA GLU A 175 39.11 -11.39 -15.16
C GLU A 175 38.05 -12.06 -16.07
N MET A 176 37.00 -12.60 -15.45
CA MET A 176 35.85 -13.06 -16.19
C MET A 176 35.15 -11.84 -16.76
N LYS A 177 35.21 -11.72 -18.09
CA LYS A 177 34.31 -10.83 -18.83
C LYS A 177 32.89 -11.29 -18.48
N GLU A 178 32.20 -10.51 -17.65
CA GLU A 178 30.88 -10.60 -16.99
C GLU A 178 29.73 -11.41 -17.64
N LYS A 179 29.89 -11.92 -18.86
CA LYS A 179 28.83 -12.44 -19.73
C LYS A 179 28.42 -13.89 -19.45
N ASN A 180 29.20 -14.69 -18.71
CA ASN A 180 28.98 -16.15 -18.62
C ASN A 180 28.52 -16.69 -17.25
N LEU A 181 28.59 -15.92 -16.16
CA LEU A 181 28.16 -16.38 -14.83
C LEU A 181 26.63 -16.47 -14.66
N LYS A 182 25.85 -15.78 -15.51
CA LYS A 182 24.38 -15.88 -15.50
C LYS A 182 23.81 -17.20 -16.05
N GLY A 183 24.61 -17.97 -16.80
CA GLY A 183 24.15 -19.23 -17.42
C GLY A 183 24.17 -20.42 -16.45
N SER A 184 25.25 -20.59 -15.71
CA SER A 184 25.48 -21.81 -14.90
C SER A 184 24.67 -21.85 -13.60
N GLN A 185 24.31 -20.71 -13.00
CA GLN A 185 23.56 -20.67 -11.73
C GLN A 185 22.08 -21.04 -11.88
N ARG A 186 21.49 -20.96 -13.09
CA ARG A 186 20.08 -21.32 -13.32
C ARG A 186 19.85 -22.83 -13.37
N GLU A 187 20.84 -23.63 -13.75
CA GLU A 187 20.64 -25.06 -14.00
C GLU A 187 20.76 -25.95 -12.76
N ARG A 188 21.30 -25.45 -11.64
CA ARG A 188 21.57 -26.26 -10.45
C ARG A 188 20.69 -25.96 -9.23
N SER A 189 19.54 -25.33 -9.43
CA SER A 189 18.47 -25.25 -8.40
C SER A 189 17.35 -26.26 -8.68
N GLY A 190 17.70 -27.54 -8.66
CA GLY A 190 16.73 -28.63 -8.57
C GLY A 190 16.15 -28.73 -7.16
N TYR A 191 15.34 -27.76 -6.76
CA TYR A 191 14.33 -27.96 -5.73
C TYR A 191 13.00 -28.16 -6.47
N PRO A 192 12.26 -29.26 -6.26
CA PRO A 192 10.91 -29.34 -6.78
C PRO A 192 10.09 -28.25 -6.10
N GLN A 193 9.74 -27.23 -6.88
CA GLN A 193 8.76 -26.22 -6.54
C GLN A 193 7.47 -26.96 -6.21
N ARG A 194 7.11 -27.04 -4.93
CA ARG A 194 5.78 -27.50 -4.52
C ARG A 194 4.78 -26.54 -5.14
N GLU A 195 4.08 -27.01 -6.17
CA GLU A 195 2.89 -26.38 -6.69
C GLU A 195 1.88 -26.27 -5.54
N ALA A 196 1.66 -25.05 -5.06
CA ALA A 196 0.55 -24.76 -4.18
C ALA A 196 -0.72 -24.81 -5.04
N HIS A 197 -1.41 -25.95 -5.02
CA HIS A 197 -2.78 -26.04 -5.53
C HIS A 197 -3.65 -25.04 -4.74
N GLN A 198 -4.10 -23.99 -5.43
CA GLN A 198 -5.19 -23.15 -4.96
C GLN A 198 -6.45 -24.01 -4.90
N THR A 199 -6.79 -24.48 -3.71
CA THR A 199 -8.13 -25.00 -3.44
C THR A 199 -8.97 -23.82 -2.95
N ASN A 200 -9.76 -23.28 -3.89
CA ASN A 200 -10.89 -22.43 -3.57
C ASN A 200 -11.85 -23.24 -2.68
N SER A 201 -11.93 -22.90 -1.40
CA SER A 201 -13.09 -23.25 -0.58
C SER A 201 -13.60 -22.00 0.12
N ARG A 202 -14.81 -21.66 -0.33
CA ARG A 202 -15.80 -20.76 0.28
C ARG A 202 -15.80 -20.85 1.81
N SER A 203 -15.80 -19.67 2.42
CA SER A 203 -16.62 -19.23 3.55
C SER A 203 -17.22 -20.31 4.47
N LEU A 204 -17.03 -20.16 5.79
CA LEU A 204 -18.10 -20.16 6.81
C LEU A 204 -17.47 -19.78 8.17
N GLY A 205 -18.12 -18.86 8.89
CA GLY A 205 -17.56 -18.22 10.07
C GLY A 205 -17.78 -18.93 11.41
N ARG A 206 -17.41 -18.19 12.47
CA ARG A 206 -17.78 -18.31 13.91
C ARG A 206 -17.05 -19.38 14.74
N ASN A 207 -16.12 -18.97 15.60
CA ASN A 207 -16.33 -18.59 17.01
C ASN A 207 -15.04 -18.72 17.84
N SER A 208 -14.75 -17.70 18.64
CA SER A 208 -13.68 -17.65 19.64
C SER A 208 -14.09 -18.39 20.91
N THR A 209 -13.47 -19.55 21.18
CA THR A 209 -13.64 -20.26 22.45
C THR A 209 -12.59 -19.77 23.44
N SER A 210 -13.03 -19.01 24.45
CA SER A 210 -12.24 -18.66 25.62
C SER A 210 -11.98 -19.90 26.49
N GLN A 211 -10.73 -20.30 26.66
CA GLN A 211 -10.33 -21.24 27.71
C GLN A 211 -10.13 -20.49 29.04
N LYS A 212 -11.14 -20.53 29.91
CA LYS A 212 -10.96 -20.28 31.35
C LYS A 212 -10.56 -21.60 32.01
N ARG A 213 -9.37 -21.63 32.61
CA ARG A 213 -8.94 -22.71 33.52
C ARG A 213 -9.84 -22.67 34.77
N VAL A 214 -10.48 -23.79 35.08
CA VAL A 214 -11.12 -24.01 36.39
C VAL A 214 -10.20 -24.95 37.16
N GLY A 215 -9.57 -24.42 38.20
CA GLY A 215 -8.84 -25.19 39.20
C GLY A 215 -9.83 -25.79 40.20
N ALA A 216 -9.60 -27.06 40.54
CA ALA A 216 -10.36 -27.86 41.48
C ALA A 216 -10.39 -27.25 42.89
N ASN A 217 -11.48 -27.45 43.63
CA ASN A 217 -11.38 -27.58 45.08
C ASN A 217 -12.34 -28.65 45.62
N ILE A 218 -11.78 -29.49 46.47
CA ILE A 218 -12.30 -30.75 46.99
C ILE A 218 -13.17 -30.48 48.22
N GLN A 219 -14.28 -31.21 48.32
CA GLN A 219 -15.13 -31.27 49.51
C GLN A 219 -14.44 -32.05 50.64
N HIS A 220 -14.57 -31.61 51.89
CA HIS A 220 -14.63 -32.53 53.03
C HIS A 220 -15.50 -31.96 54.16
N SER A 221 -16.47 -32.82 54.53
CA SER A 221 -17.26 -32.95 55.77
C SER A 221 -18.08 -31.79 56.29
#